data_AF-A0A259D017-F1
#
_entry.id   AF-A0A259D017-F1
#
_cell.length_a   1.000
_cell.length_b   1.000
_cell.length_c   1.000
_cell.angle_alpha   90.00
_cell.angle_beta   90.00
_cell.angle_gamma   90.00
#
_symmetry.space_group_name_H-M   'P 1'
#
loop_
_entity.id
_entity.type
_entity.pdbx_description
1 polymer ?
#
loop_
_entity_poly.entity_id
_entity_poly.type
_entity_poly.pdbx_seq_one_letter_code
_entity_poly.pdbx_strand_id
1 'polypeptide(L)'
;MTLGNHEFNYGLPFLDATLSDARFPVVSANIATRLGKSPARDKTLVPPYTILRRVFRDQSGREVTLRIGVIGFAPPQIEVWDRERLQGSIRMRDIIASARAWLPRMRANGAELIVALAHTGIGPIDPEEGMEDAATALAALPE
;
A
#
# COMPACT_ATOMS: atom_id res chain seq x y z
N MET A 1 2.44 7.61 5.04
CA MET A 1 2.37 8.02 3.62
C MET A 1 2.37 6.77 2.75
N THR A 2 1.83 6.82 1.54
CA THR A 2 2.05 5.79 0.51
C THR A 2 2.89 6.36 -0.63
N LEU A 3 3.55 5.49 -1.38
CA LEU A 3 4.16 5.85 -2.66
C LEU A 3 3.06 5.98 -3.72
N GLY A 4 3.16 6.99 -4.58
CA GLY A 4 2.43 7.14 -5.83
C GLY A 4 3.35 6.93 -7.03
N ASN A 5 2.89 7.32 -8.21
CA ASN A 5 3.67 7.18 -9.43
C ASN A 5 4.82 8.20 -9.53
N HIS A 6 4.58 9.44 -9.09
CA HIS A 6 5.56 10.51 -9.25
C HIS A 6 6.79 10.39 -8.34
N GLU A 7 6.74 9.57 -7.30
CA GLU A 7 7.90 9.27 -6.45
C GLU A 7 9.05 8.60 -7.23
N PHE A 8 8.78 8.03 -8.40
CA PHE A 8 9.78 7.35 -9.24
C PHE A 8 10.42 8.25 -10.31
N ASN A 9 9.89 9.45 -10.54
CA ASN A 9 10.32 10.36 -11.61
C ASN A 9 11.81 10.73 -11.56
N TYR A 10 12.40 10.77 -10.36
CA TYR A 10 13.81 11.13 -10.14
C TYR A 10 14.73 9.91 -9.94
N GLY A 11 14.19 8.70 -10.08
CA GLY A 11 14.92 7.44 -9.94
C GLY A 11 15.03 6.94 -8.50
N LEU A 12 15.32 5.65 -8.36
CA LEU A 12 15.36 4.96 -7.06
C LEU A 12 16.41 5.52 -6.07
N PRO A 13 17.61 5.96 -6.48
CA PRO A 13 18.56 6.54 -5.53
C PRO A 13 18.05 7.82 -4.85
N PHE A 14 17.34 8.67 -5.59
CA PHE A 14 16.73 9.89 -5.04
C PHE A 14 15.57 9.54 -4.10
N LEU A 15 14.74 8.56 -4.50
CA LEU A 15 13.67 8.06 -3.66
C LEU A 15 14.22 7.45 -2.35
N ASP A 16 15.25 6.63 -2.41
CA ASP A 16 15.87 6.00 -1.23
C ASP A 16 16.41 7.04 -0.25
N ALA A 17 17.11 8.06 -0.75
CA ALA A 17 17.57 9.19 0.06
C ALA A 17 16.39 9.92 0.73
N THR A 18 15.33 10.21 -0.03
CA THR A 18 14.12 10.87 0.49
C THR A 18 13.41 10.02 1.56
N LEU A 19 13.34 8.70 1.36
CA LEU A 19 12.72 7.78 2.31
C LEU A 19 13.56 7.64 3.59
N SER A 20 14.88 7.75 3.49
CA SER A 20 15.78 7.66 4.66
C SER A 20 15.60 8.82 5.65
N ASP A 21 15.16 9.98 5.16
CA ASP A 21 14.87 11.17 5.99
C ASP A 21 13.45 11.15 6.60
N ALA A 22 12.58 10.23 6.18
CA ALA A 22 11.21 10.17 6.63
C ALA A 22 11.10 9.73 8.10
N ARG A 23 10.58 10.61 8.96
CA ARG A 23 10.32 10.33 10.39
C ARG A 23 8.94 9.73 10.67
N PHE A 24 8.32 9.14 9.65
CA PHE A 24 7.01 8.50 9.74
C PHE A 24 6.97 7.27 8.82
N PRO A 25 6.06 6.31 9.08
CA PRO A 25 5.94 5.13 8.22
C PRO A 25 5.52 5.49 6.78
N VAL A 26 6.29 4.97 5.82
CA VAL A 26 5.94 4.91 4.41
C VAL A 26 5.59 3.46 4.08
N VAL A 27 4.43 3.24 3.48
CA VAL A 27 3.90 1.89 3.21
C VAL A 27 3.50 1.73 1.75
N SER A 28 3.69 0.54 1.18
CA SER A 28 3.15 0.17 -0.13
C SER A 28 3.17 -1.35 -0.30
N ALA A 29 2.00 -1.93 -0.58
CA ALA A 29 1.77 -3.36 -0.57
C ALA A 29 1.96 -4.03 -1.93
N ASN A 30 2.00 -3.26 -3.01
CA ASN A 30 2.03 -3.77 -4.39
C ASN A 30 3.28 -3.36 -5.17
N ILE A 31 4.27 -2.73 -4.53
CA ILE A 31 5.56 -2.37 -5.12
C ILE A 31 6.64 -3.28 -4.55
N ALA A 32 7.25 -4.12 -5.38
CA ALA A 32 8.23 -5.11 -4.95
C ALA A 32 9.58 -4.94 -5.64
N THR A 33 10.66 -5.18 -4.91
CA THR A 33 12.01 -5.36 -5.50
C THR A 33 12.21 -6.80 -6.00
N ARG A 34 11.40 -7.74 -5.50
CA ARG A 34 11.38 -9.13 -5.96
C ARG A 34 10.02 -9.76 -5.73
N LEU A 35 9.46 -10.38 -6.77
CA LEU A 35 8.23 -11.13 -6.67
C LEU A 35 8.47 -12.53 -6.06
N GLY A 36 7.59 -12.93 -5.14
CA GLY A 36 7.45 -14.29 -4.65
C GLY A 36 6.28 -15.01 -5.31
N LYS A 37 5.91 -16.17 -4.74
CA LYS A 37 4.78 -17.00 -5.23
C LYS A 37 3.40 -16.37 -5.02
N SER A 38 3.30 -15.27 -4.30
CA SER A 38 2.06 -14.56 -3.97
C SER A 38 2.40 -13.15 -3.46
N PRO A 39 1.50 -12.16 -3.54
CA PRO A 39 1.80 -10.80 -3.08
C PRO A 39 2.32 -10.74 -1.63
N ALA A 40 1.73 -11.54 -0.73
CA ALA A 40 2.18 -11.62 0.67
C ALA A 40 3.54 -12.32 0.89
N ARG A 41 4.22 -12.74 -0.18
CA ARG A 41 5.56 -13.33 -0.19
C ARG A 41 6.54 -12.55 -1.06
N ASP A 42 6.14 -11.37 -1.53
CA ASP A 42 7.03 -10.47 -2.24
C ASP A 42 8.02 -9.81 -1.27
N LYS A 43 9.21 -9.48 -1.76
CA LYS A 43 10.10 -8.54 -1.09
C LYS A 43 9.67 -7.14 -1.52
N THR A 44 8.82 -6.50 -0.74
CA THR A 44 8.31 -5.16 -1.03
C THR A 44 9.42 -4.10 -0.95
N LEU A 45 9.27 -2.99 -1.68
CA LEU A 45 10.24 -1.88 -1.69
C LEU A 45 10.28 -1.17 -0.32
N VAL A 46 9.11 -0.92 0.24
CA VAL A 46 8.87 -0.42 1.60
C VAL A 46 7.94 -1.41 2.33
N PRO A 47 7.75 -1.35 3.65
CA PRO A 47 6.81 -2.23 4.33
C PRO A 47 5.40 -2.17 3.69
N PRO A 48 4.68 -3.30 3.54
CA PRO A 48 3.37 -3.31 2.89
C PRO A 48 2.32 -2.52 3.67
N TYR A 49 2.41 -2.57 5.00
CA TYR A 49 1.53 -1.87 5.92
C TYR A 49 2.26 -1.61 7.25
N THR A 50 1.62 -0.83 8.12
CA THR A 50 1.97 -0.67 9.54
C THR A 50 0.72 -0.76 10.40
N ILE A 51 0.84 -1.12 11.68
CA ILE A 51 -0.27 -1.06 12.64
C ILE A 51 0.07 -0.02 13.70
N LEU A 52 -0.75 1.02 13.79
CA LEU A 52 -0.58 2.15 14.68
C LEU A 52 -1.47 1.99 15.90
N ARG A 53 -0.87 1.86 17.09
CA ARG A 53 -1.60 1.94 18.36
C ARG A 53 -1.89 3.41 18.67
N ARG A 54 -3.16 3.76 18.89
CA ARG A 54 -3.62 5.12 19.19
C ARG A 54 -4.61 5.09 20.34
N VAL A 55 -4.51 6.07 21.24
CA VAL A 55 -5.45 6.23 22.37
C VAL A 55 -6.37 7.38 22.02
N PHE A 56 -7.67 7.14 22.11
CA PHE A 56 -8.74 8.09 21.88
C PHE A 56 -9.59 8.21 23.16
N ARG A 57 -10.45 9.23 23.22
CA ARG A 57 -11.52 9.32 24.21
C ARG A 57 -12.86 9.22 23.52
N ASP A 58 -13.73 8.34 24.01
CA ASP A 58 -15.11 8.25 23.52
C ASP A 58 -15.98 9.39 24.07
N GLN A 59 -17.24 9.44 23.66
CA GLN A 59 -18.19 10.48 24.06
C GLN A 59 -18.47 10.50 25.58
N SER A 60 -18.17 9.42 26.30
CA SER A 60 -18.28 9.34 27.76
C SER A 60 -16.99 9.76 28.49
N GLY A 61 -15.94 10.11 27.75
CA GLY A 61 -14.63 10.48 28.29
C GLY A 61 -13.72 9.29 28.62
N ARG A 62 -14.15 8.05 28.34
CA ARG A 62 -13.37 6.84 28.57
C ARG A 62 -12.27 6.69 27.52
N GLU A 63 -11.07 6.31 27.95
CA GLU A 63 -9.95 6.04 27.05
C GLU A 63 -10.16 4.71 26.31
N VAL A 64 -10.02 4.76 24.98
CA VAL A 64 -10.12 3.62 24.07
C VAL A 64 -8.83 3.53 23.28
N THR A 65 -8.16 2.38 23.34
CA THR A 65 -7.01 2.11 22.47
C THR A 65 -7.49 1.44 21.19
N LEU A 66 -7.13 1.97 20.03
CA LEU A 66 -7.35 1.33 18.73
C LEU A 66 -6.02 1.01 18.05
N ARG A 67 -5.96 -0.15 17.40
CA ARG A 67 -4.89 -0.56 16.47
C ARG A 67 -5.34 -0.31 15.03
N ILE A 68 -4.83 0.76 14.45
CA ILE A 68 -5.16 1.20 13.09
C ILE A 68 -4.12 0.64 12.12
N GLY A 69 -4.51 -0.35 11.32
CA GLY A 69 -3.72 -0.82 10.20
C GLY A 69 -3.73 0.20 9.06
N VAL A 70 -2.57 0.54 8.51
CA VAL A 70 -2.42 1.46 7.38
C VAL A 70 -1.68 0.74 6.27
N ILE A 71 -2.30 0.57 5.11
CA ILE A 71 -1.78 -0.13 3.93
C ILE A 71 -1.73 0.82 2.73
N GLY A 72 -0.73 0.67 1.85
CA GLY A 72 -0.55 1.56 0.69
C GLY A 72 -0.65 0.85 -0.66
N PHE A 73 -1.09 1.55 -1.70
CA PHE A 73 -1.14 1.06 -3.07
C PHE A 73 -0.80 2.16 -4.08
N ALA A 74 -0.21 1.77 -5.21
CA ALA A 74 0.09 2.64 -6.35
C ALA A 74 -0.30 1.98 -7.68
N PRO A 75 -0.45 2.74 -8.78
CA PRO A 75 -0.89 2.19 -10.07
C PRO A 75 0.17 1.24 -10.66
N PRO A 76 -0.19 0.02 -11.11
CA PRO A 76 0.76 -0.91 -11.69
C PRO A 76 1.51 -0.37 -12.93
N GLN A 77 0.93 0.63 -13.59
CA GLN A 77 1.45 1.29 -14.78
C GLN A 77 2.80 1.99 -14.55
N ILE A 78 3.22 2.22 -13.30
CA ILE A 78 4.56 2.74 -12.97
C ILE A 78 5.68 1.93 -13.65
N GLU A 79 5.53 0.61 -13.76
CA GLU A 79 6.51 -0.26 -14.43
C GLU A 79 6.63 0.03 -15.94
N VAL A 80 5.58 0.59 -16.55
CA VAL A 80 5.56 1.02 -17.95
C VAL A 80 6.03 2.46 -18.08
N TRP A 81 5.49 3.38 -17.27
CA TRP A 81 5.77 4.82 -17.35
C TRP A 81 7.24 5.17 -17.06
N ASP A 82 7.85 4.51 -16.06
CA ASP A 82 9.24 4.77 -15.65
C ASP A 82 10.20 3.64 -16.04
N ARG A 83 9.85 2.83 -17.05
CA ARG A 83 10.61 1.64 -17.44
C ARG A 83 12.11 1.89 -17.60
N GLU A 84 12.50 2.97 -18.28
CA GLU A 84 13.91 3.32 -18.53
C GLU A 84 14.67 3.69 -17.25
N ARG A 85 13.98 4.29 -16.27
CA ARG A 85 14.56 4.71 -14.98
C ARG A 85 14.60 3.57 -13.98
N LEU A 86 13.60 2.70 -14.02
CA LEU A 86 13.48 1.57 -13.12
C LEU A 86 14.35 0.41 -13.57
N GLN A 87 14.54 0.19 -14.88
CA GLN A 87 15.35 -0.88 -15.47
C GLN A 87 15.07 -2.26 -14.85
N GLY A 88 13.81 -2.52 -14.48
CA GLY A 88 13.43 -3.76 -13.81
C GLY A 88 13.91 -3.89 -12.36
N SER A 89 14.24 -2.80 -11.68
CA SER A 89 14.60 -2.78 -10.26
C SER A 89 13.39 -2.96 -9.33
N ILE A 90 12.19 -2.64 -9.83
CA ILE A 90 10.91 -2.93 -9.15
C ILE A 90 9.99 -3.73 -10.06
N ARG A 91 8.99 -4.37 -9.45
CA ARG A 91 7.86 -5.04 -10.09
C ARG A 91 6.59 -4.59 -9.40
N MET A 92 5.55 -4.37 -10.20
CA MET A 92 4.25 -4.00 -9.69
C MET A 92 3.33 -5.22 -9.62
N ARG A 93 2.58 -5.32 -8.53
CA ARG A 93 1.44 -6.24 -8.41
C ARG A 93 0.15 -5.49 -8.69
N ASP A 94 -0.85 -6.23 -9.14
CA ASP A 94 -2.23 -5.79 -9.13
C ASP A 94 -2.65 -5.32 -7.72
N ILE A 95 -3.39 -4.20 -7.67
CA ILE A 95 -3.80 -3.55 -6.43
C ILE A 95 -4.72 -4.47 -5.62
N ILE A 96 -5.72 -5.04 -6.27
CA ILE A 96 -6.77 -5.84 -5.63
C ILE A 96 -6.21 -7.19 -5.16
N ALA A 97 -5.38 -7.84 -5.97
CA ALA A 97 -4.68 -9.06 -5.59
C ALA A 97 -3.77 -8.84 -4.38
N SER A 98 -3.07 -7.70 -4.32
CA SER A 98 -2.24 -7.32 -3.18
C SER A 98 -3.07 -7.09 -1.93
N ALA A 99 -4.18 -6.35 -2.03
CA ALA A 99 -5.09 -6.12 -0.92
C ALA A 99 -5.65 -7.44 -0.37
N ARG A 100 -6.17 -8.33 -1.22
CA ARG A 100 -6.69 -9.65 -0.82
C ARG A 100 -5.66 -10.51 -0.09
N ALA A 101 -4.38 -10.38 -0.44
CA ALA A 101 -3.31 -11.13 0.21
C ALA A 101 -2.90 -10.55 1.57
N TRP A 102 -2.95 -9.22 1.74
CA TRP A 102 -2.46 -8.53 2.94
C TRP A 102 -3.53 -8.27 4.00
N LEU A 103 -4.78 -8.00 3.62
CA LEU A 103 -5.86 -7.68 4.56
C LEU A 103 -6.07 -8.77 5.64
N PRO A 104 -6.14 -10.08 5.31
CA PRO A 104 -6.29 -11.12 6.33
C PRO A 104 -5.12 -11.15 7.33
N ARG A 105 -3.89 -10.84 6.86
CA ARG A 105 -2.69 -10.82 7.71
C ARG A 105 -2.68 -9.61 8.64
N MET A 106 -3.12 -8.45 8.17
CA MET A 106 -3.26 -7.26 9.00
C MET A 106 -4.24 -7.50 10.15
N ARG A 107 -5.38 -8.14 9.85
CA ARG A 107 -6.38 -8.53 10.85
C ARG A 107 -5.82 -9.55 11.84
N ALA A 108 -5.15 -10.60 11.35
CA ALA A 108 -4.48 -11.58 12.21
C ALA A 108 -3.42 -10.95 13.13
N ASN A 109 -2.77 -9.87 12.67
CA ASN A 109 -1.82 -9.10 13.46
C ASN A 109 -2.48 -8.03 14.36
N GLY A 110 -3.82 -8.03 14.45
CA GLY A 110 -4.59 -7.24 15.41
C GLY A 110 -5.01 -5.85 14.92
N ALA A 111 -5.02 -5.59 13.60
CA ALA A 111 -5.65 -4.38 13.09
C ALA A 111 -7.18 -4.44 13.34
N GLU A 112 -7.70 -3.40 14.00
CA GLU A 112 -9.12 -3.24 14.34
C GLU A 112 -9.83 -2.29 13.37
N LEU A 113 -9.08 -1.34 12.82
CA LEU A 113 -9.49 -0.46 11.74
C LEU A 113 -8.42 -0.53 10.66
N ILE A 114 -8.81 -0.64 9.40
CA ILE A 114 -7.86 -0.61 8.27
C ILE A 114 -8.12 0.65 7.44
N VAL A 115 -7.07 1.42 7.20
CA VAL A 115 -7.05 2.60 6.34
C VAL A 115 -6.18 2.29 5.12
N ALA A 116 -6.79 2.30 3.94
CA ALA A 116 -6.07 2.18 2.68
C ALA A 116 -5.63 3.56 2.19
N LEU A 117 -4.33 3.75 2.01
CA LEU A 117 -3.75 4.88 1.30
C LEU A 117 -3.62 4.47 -0.16
N ALA A 118 -4.60 4.84 -0.96
CA ALA A 118 -4.73 4.39 -2.34
C ALA A 118 -4.33 5.53 -3.29
N HIS A 119 -3.12 5.48 -3.85
CA HIS A 119 -2.72 6.40 -4.92
C HIS A 119 -3.27 5.86 -6.25
N THR A 120 -4.57 5.99 -6.43
CA THR A 120 -5.33 5.41 -7.55
C THR A 120 -6.66 6.13 -7.63
N GLY A 121 -7.24 6.27 -8.83
CA GLY A 121 -8.53 6.92 -9.01
C GLY A 121 -9.73 6.06 -8.65
N ILE A 122 -10.92 6.62 -8.88
CA ILE A 122 -12.21 5.99 -8.63
C ILE A 122 -12.67 5.33 -9.92
N GLY A 123 -12.64 4.00 -9.95
CA GLY A 123 -13.09 3.20 -11.09
C GLY A 123 -14.29 2.30 -10.78
N PRO A 124 -14.53 1.27 -11.60
CA PRO A 124 -15.65 0.35 -11.42
C PRO A 124 -15.54 -0.47 -10.14
N ILE A 125 -16.68 -1.04 -9.70
CA ILE A 125 -16.73 -1.95 -8.55
C ILE A 125 -16.15 -3.33 -8.88
N ASP A 126 -16.36 -3.79 -10.11
CA ASP A 126 -15.82 -5.06 -10.60
C ASP A 126 -14.36 -4.86 -11.01
N PRO A 127 -13.42 -5.58 -10.38
CA PRO A 127 -12.00 -5.36 -10.62
C PRO A 127 -11.54 -6.03 -11.92
N GLU A 128 -10.74 -5.30 -12.69
CA GLU A 128 -9.98 -5.81 -13.83
C GLU A 128 -8.49 -5.91 -13.45
N GLU A 129 -7.81 -6.92 -13.99
CA GLU A 129 -6.39 -7.13 -13.69
C GLU A 129 -5.55 -5.95 -14.17
N GLY A 130 -4.79 -5.35 -13.24
CA GLY A 130 -3.87 -4.26 -13.56
C GLY A 130 -4.55 -2.90 -13.70
N MET A 131 -5.79 -2.74 -13.25
CA MET A 131 -6.50 -1.45 -13.35
C MET A 131 -5.79 -0.31 -12.59
N GLU A 132 -5.77 0.87 -13.22
CA GLU A 132 -5.22 2.09 -12.62
C GLU A 132 -6.14 2.67 -11.55
N ASP A 133 -7.47 2.63 -11.79
CA ASP A 133 -8.50 3.26 -10.96
C ASP A 133 -9.25 2.22 -10.10
N ALA A 134 -8.73 1.95 -8.91
CA ALA A 134 -9.11 0.82 -8.06
C ALA A 134 -9.79 1.19 -6.75
N ALA A 135 -10.03 2.47 -6.47
CA ALA A 135 -10.54 2.90 -5.17
C ALA A 135 -11.90 2.26 -4.82
N THR A 136 -12.84 2.20 -5.76
CA THR A 136 -14.18 1.61 -5.54
C THR A 136 -14.09 0.10 -5.24
N ALA A 137 -13.36 -0.65 -6.07
CA ALA A 137 -13.19 -2.10 -5.87
C ALA A 137 -12.42 -2.43 -4.58
N LEU A 138 -11.44 -1.61 -4.19
CA LEU A 138 -10.75 -1.70 -2.90
C LEU A 138 -11.73 -1.55 -1.73
N ALA A 139 -12.61 -0.54 -1.80
CA ALA A 139 -13.61 -0.28 -0.76
C ALA A 139 -14.68 -1.38 -0.68
N ALA A 140 -14.94 -2.09 -1.78
CA ALA A 140 -15.87 -3.21 -1.84
C ALA A 140 -15.28 -4.55 -1.35
N LEU A 141 -13.99 -4.60 -0.98
CA LEU A 141 -13.41 -5.82 -0.42
C LEU A 141 -14.05 -6.16 0.94
N PRO A 142 -14.29 -7.46 1.21
CA PRO A 142 -14.96 -7.86 2.44
C PRO A 142 -14.16 -7.47 3.68
N GLU A 143 -14.90 -7.14 4.74
CA GLU A 143 -14.41 -6.87 6.11
C GLU A 143 -13.67 -8.04 6.75
#